data_AF-A0A8J2MWL1-F1
#
_entry.id   AF-A0A8J2MWL1-F1
#
_cell.length_a   1.000
_cell.length_b   1.000
_cell.length_c   1.000
_cell.angle_alpha   90.00
_cell.angle_beta   90.00
_cell.angle_gamma   90.00
#
_symmetry.space_group_name_H-M   'P 1'
#
loop_
_entity.id
_entity.type
_entity.pdbx_description
1 polymer ?
#
loop_
_entity_poly.entity_id
_entity_poly.type
_entity_poly.pdbx_seq_one_letter_code
_entity_poly.pdbx_strand_id
1 'polypeptide(L)'
;MLRHVARGPFRTSRATIPAFSIRSRILCSIPFALTLYTLLSSLFSFHLPPTPIGESNSPTLLLHSAIKCSLNWLTIKSKRSYNLACFFYKLINSGEPKLLRDLFIDESPDIRRSDRLATKYNNNSFTVTAIRLWRDLPADIINALSLETFKIKAFEFLKHLELEKQTC
;
A
#
# COMPACT_ATOMS: atom_id res chain seq x y z
N MET A 1 31.35 56.44 5.86
CA MET A 1 31.49 55.75 4.55
C MET A 1 30.17 55.05 4.23
N LEU A 2 29.29 55.70 3.47
CA LEU A 2 28.00 55.17 3.03
C LEU A 2 28.10 54.85 1.54
N ARG A 3 27.98 53.56 1.16
CA ARG A 3 27.91 53.15 -0.24
C ARG A 3 26.46 52.99 -0.66
N HIS A 4 26.00 53.89 -1.52
CA HIS A 4 24.74 53.77 -2.27
C HIS A 4 24.84 52.60 -3.25
N VAL A 5 23.92 51.64 -3.16
CA VAL A 5 23.73 50.58 -4.16
C VAL A 5 22.54 50.98 -5.04
N ALA A 6 22.82 51.36 -6.28
CA ALA A 6 21.82 51.67 -7.29
C ALA A 6 21.13 50.36 -7.76
N ARG A 7 19.81 50.30 -7.66
CA ARG A 7 18.98 49.24 -8.24
C ARG A 7 18.70 49.58 -9.71
N GLY A 8 19.17 48.74 -10.62
CA GLY A 8 18.83 48.81 -12.05
C GLY A 8 17.41 48.30 -12.35
N PRO A 9 16.82 48.68 -13.50
CA PRO A 9 15.45 48.34 -13.83
C PRO A 9 15.30 46.89 -14.27
N PHE A 10 14.33 46.20 -13.68
CA PHE A 10 13.86 44.87 -14.10
C PHE A 10 13.27 44.95 -15.52
N ARG A 11 14.00 44.40 -16.51
CA ARG A 11 13.43 44.07 -17.82
C ARG A 11 12.50 42.87 -17.67
N THR A 12 11.19 43.09 -17.70
CA THR A 12 10.21 42.03 -17.90
C THR A 12 10.17 41.65 -19.38
N SER A 13 10.97 40.67 -19.79
CA SER A 13 10.79 40.01 -21.07
C SER A 13 9.50 39.19 -21.02
N ARG A 14 8.46 39.70 -21.67
CA ARG A 14 7.22 38.98 -21.98
C ARG A 14 7.59 37.87 -22.98
N ALA A 15 7.76 36.65 -22.46
CA ALA A 15 7.83 35.47 -23.30
C ALA A 15 6.41 35.18 -23.82
N THR A 16 6.20 35.43 -25.10
CA THR A 16 4.99 35.04 -25.84
C THR A 16 4.96 33.51 -25.88
N ILE A 17 4.07 32.91 -25.09
CA ILE A 17 3.81 31.47 -25.09
C ILE A 17 3.15 31.13 -26.43
N PRO A 18 3.71 30.23 -27.26
CA PRO A 18 3.01 29.78 -28.46
C PRO A 18 1.75 29.02 -28.02
N ALA A 19 0.61 29.42 -28.58
CA ALA A 19 -0.66 28.73 -28.42
C ALA A 19 -0.52 27.30 -28.97
N PHE A 20 -0.26 26.35 -28.08
CA PHE A 20 -0.26 24.94 -28.40
C PHE A 20 -1.71 24.52 -28.67
N SER A 21 -1.96 24.20 -29.93
CA SER A 21 -3.19 23.59 -30.42
C SER A 21 -3.47 22.29 -29.66
N ILE A 22 -4.41 22.35 -28.71
CA ILE A 22 -4.98 21.18 -28.04
C ILE A 22 -6.01 20.58 -29.00
N ARG A 23 -5.54 19.97 -30.08
CA ARG A 23 -6.34 19.01 -30.83
C ARG A 23 -5.51 17.76 -31.06
N SER A 24 -6.09 16.67 -30.59
CA SER A 24 -5.70 15.29 -30.90
C SER A 24 -4.53 14.74 -30.08
N ARG A 25 -4.88 14.10 -28.96
CA ARG A 25 -4.30 12.83 -28.43
C ARG A 25 -5.03 12.41 -27.14
N ILE A 26 -6.35 12.24 -27.22
CA ILE A 26 -7.14 11.54 -26.19
C ILE A 26 -7.56 10.20 -26.78
N LEU A 27 -6.61 9.33 -27.15
CA LEU A 27 -6.92 7.95 -27.54
C LEU A 27 -5.66 7.06 -27.39
N CYS A 28 -5.01 7.00 -26.21
CA CYS A 28 -4.07 5.90 -25.92
C CYS A 28 -3.59 5.86 -24.46
N SER A 29 -4.46 5.68 -23.46
CA SER A 29 -4.01 5.28 -22.11
C SER A 29 -5.10 4.68 -21.21
N ILE A 30 -6.14 4.10 -21.81
CA ILE A 30 -7.20 3.42 -21.05
C ILE A 30 -6.93 1.91 -20.79
N PRO A 31 -6.03 1.17 -21.48
CA PRO A 31 -5.95 -0.28 -21.23
C PRO A 31 -5.21 -0.67 -19.93
N PHE A 32 -4.44 0.24 -19.31
CA PHE A 32 -3.63 -0.12 -18.13
C PHE A 32 -4.41 -0.02 -16.81
N ALA A 33 -5.32 0.95 -16.67
CA ALA A 33 -6.12 1.08 -15.46
C ALA A 33 -7.20 -0.02 -15.35
N LEU A 34 -7.77 -0.45 -16.48
CA LEU A 34 -8.76 -1.53 -16.51
C LEU A 34 -8.14 -2.92 -16.25
N THR A 35 -6.89 -3.16 -16.65
CA THR A 35 -6.18 -4.42 -16.38
C THR A 35 -5.73 -4.53 -14.93
N LEU A 36 -5.33 -3.42 -14.29
CA LEU A 36 -5.05 -3.41 -12.85
C LEU A 36 -6.33 -3.67 -12.02
N TYR A 37 -7.46 -3.09 -12.44
CA TYR A 37 -8.75 -3.29 -11.78
C TYR A 37 -9.25 -4.73 -11.92
N THR A 38 -9.09 -5.38 -13.08
CA THR A 38 -9.50 -6.79 -13.27
C THR A 38 -8.58 -7.79 -12.56
N LEU A 39 -7.28 -7.51 -12.43
CA LEU A 39 -6.37 -8.28 -11.58
C LEU A 39 -6.69 -8.12 -10.10
N LEU A 40 -7.02 -6.90 -9.65
CA LEU A 40 -7.45 -6.64 -8.28
C LEU A 40 -8.84 -7.22 -7.98
N SER A 41 -9.78 -7.20 -8.92
CA SER A 41 -11.12 -7.75 -8.75
C SER A 41 -11.15 -9.27 -8.78
N SER A 42 -10.27 -9.93 -9.56
CA SER A 42 -10.13 -11.40 -9.52
C SER A 42 -9.45 -11.89 -8.23
N LEU A 43 -8.61 -11.07 -7.60
CA LEU A 43 -8.07 -11.31 -6.26
C LEU A 43 -9.07 -11.06 -5.13
N PHE A 44 -10.15 -10.30 -5.36
CA PHE A 44 -11.11 -9.91 -4.33
C PHE A 44 -12.51 -10.52 -4.44
N SER A 45 -12.88 -11.12 -5.58
CA SER A 45 -14.14 -11.88 -5.71
C SER A 45 -14.03 -13.31 -5.14
N PHE A 46 -13.68 -13.41 -3.85
CA PHE A 46 -14.07 -14.56 -3.06
C PHE A 46 -15.43 -14.23 -2.45
N HIS A 47 -16.50 -14.67 -3.12
CA HIS A 47 -17.83 -14.71 -2.55
C HIS A 47 -17.82 -15.75 -1.42
N LEU A 48 -17.36 -15.33 -0.23
CA LEU A 48 -17.49 -16.13 0.97
C LEU A 48 -18.98 -16.17 1.32
N PRO A 49 -19.57 -17.36 1.48
CA PRO A 49 -20.94 -17.48 1.94
C PRO A 49 -21.08 -16.77 3.29
N PRO A 50 -22.23 -16.15 3.57
CA PRO A 50 -22.48 -15.54 4.88
C PRO A 50 -22.31 -16.62 5.94
N THR A 51 -21.29 -16.47 6.79
CA THR A 51 -21.10 -17.37 7.91
C THR A 51 -22.25 -17.15 8.88
N PRO A 52 -23.00 -18.19 9.25
CA PRO A 52 -24.04 -18.06 10.26
C PRO A 52 -23.39 -17.60 11.58
N ILE A 53 -23.87 -16.47 12.08
CA ILE A 53 -23.52 -15.91 13.37
C ILE A 53 -24.19 -16.81 14.41
N GLY A 54 -23.49 -17.85 14.81
CA GLY A 54 -23.93 -18.78 15.84
C GLY A 54 -22.73 -19.19 16.67
N GLU A 55 -22.60 -18.57 17.85
CA GLU A 55 -21.66 -18.94 18.91
C GLU A 55 -21.84 -20.42 19.24
N SER A 56 -20.99 -21.26 18.68
CA SER A 56 -20.91 -22.67 19.00
C SER A 56 -19.44 -22.96 19.19
N ASN A 57 -19.08 -23.29 20.44
CA ASN A 57 -17.80 -23.90 20.82
C ASN A 57 -17.69 -25.29 20.19
N SER A 58 -17.75 -25.36 18.86
CA SER A 58 -17.80 -26.60 18.11
C SER A 58 -16.36 -27.08 17.92
N PRO A 59 -16.04 -28.35 18.27
CA PRO A 59 -14.69 -28.91 18.22
C PRO A 59 -14.06 -28.89 16.83
N THR A 60 -14.85 -28.66 15.78
CA THR A 60 -14.41 -28.46 14.40
C THR A 60 -13.53 -27.22 14.19
N LEU A 61 -13.71 -26.15 14.97
CA LEU A 61 -12.87 -24.95 14.83
C LEU A 61 -11.42 -25.17 15.26
N LEU A 62 -11.21 -26.00 16.30
CA LEU A 62 -9.87 -26.34 16.81
C LEU A 62 -9.10 -27.26 15.84
N LEU A 63 -9.80 -28.20 15.20
CA LEU A 63 -9.19 -29.08 14.20
C LEU A 63 -8.73 -28.29 12.97
N HIS A 64 -9.55 -27.32 12.53
CA HIS A 64 -9.25 -26.52 11.36
C HIS A 64 -8.06 -25.57 11.56
N SER A 65 -7.89 -25.00 12.77
CA SER A 65 -6.70 -24.20 13.08
C SER A 65 -5.44 -25.07 13.17
N ALA A 66 -5.53 -26.26 13.77
CA ALA A 66 -4.41 -27.20 13.86
C ALA A 66 -3.92 -27.67 12.48
N ILE A 67 -4.83 -28.00 11.56
CA ILE A 67 -4.47 -28.40 10.18
C ILE A 67 -3.84 -27.23 9.40
N LYS A 68 -4.30 -25.99 9.60
CA LYS A 68 -3.67 -24.82 8.96
C LYS A 68 -2.25 -24.59 9.47
N CYS A 69 -2.02 -24.82 10.77
CA CYS A 69 -0.70 -24.72 11.37
C CYS A 69 0.26 -25.77 10.80
N SER A 70 -0.20 -27.01 10.61
CA SER A 70 0.64 -28.09 10.04
C SER A 70 0.97 -27.87 8.56
N LEU A 71 0.09 -27.21 7.80
CA LEU A 71 0.30 -26.89 6.38
C LEU A 71 1.13 -25.62 6.14
N ASN A 72 1.54 -24.92 7.21
CA ASN A 72 2.24 -23.64 7.10
C ASN A 72 1.44 -22.61 6.25
N TRP A 73 0.11 -22.61 6.38
CA TRP A 73 -0.76 -21.73 5.61
C TRP A 73 -1.15 -20.48 6.39
N LEU A 74 -0.87 -19.30 5.82
CA LEU A 74 -1.36 -18.02 6.33
C LEU A 74 -2.89 -17.92 6.18
N THR A 75 -3.56 -17.23 7.10
CA THR A 75 -4.97 -16.87 6.90
C THR A 75 -5.14 -15.94 5.69
N ILE A 76 -6.37 -15.83 5.17
CA ILE A 76 -6.68 -14.93 4.06
C ILE A 76 -6.26 -13.48 4.39
N LYS A 77 -6.44 -13.05 5.64
CA LYS A 77 -6.08 -11.70 6.09
C LYS A 77 -4.56 -11.48 6.05
N SER A 78 -3.78 -12.43 6.54
CA SER A 78 -2.32 -12.32 6.51
C SER A 78 -1.74 -12.54 5.13
N LYS A 79 -2.36 -13.38 4.29
CA LYS A 79 -1.97 -13.50 2.87
C LYS A 79 -2.18 -12.19 2.11
N ARG A 80 -3.27 -11.47 2.36
CA ARG A 80 -3.49 -10.12 1.81
C ARG A 80 -2.41 -9.15 2.28
N SER A 81 -2.09 -9.18 3.58
CA SER A 81 -1.04 -8.35 4.16
C SER A 81 0.33 -8.68 3.57
N TYR A 82 0.69 -9.96 3.47
CA TYR A 82 1.92 -10.42 2.83
C TYR A 82 2.05 -9.93 1.38
N ASN A 83 1.00 -10.10 0.58
CA ASN A 83 0.99 -9.63 -0.81
C ASN A 83 1.15 -8.10 -0.89
N LEU A 84 0.50 -7.37 0.01
CA LEU A 84 0.57 -5.92 0.12
C LEU A 84 1.99 -5.46 0.50
N ALA A 85 2.60 -6.10 1.49
CA ALA A 85 3.97 -5.85 1.92
C ALA A 85 4.97 -6.12 0.78
N CYS A 86 4.81 -7.24 0.06
CA CYS A 86 5.63 -7.56 -1.11
C CYS A 86 5.47 -6.54 -2.23
N PHE A 87 4.24 -6.07 -2.47
CA PHE A 87 3.98 -5.02 -3.44
C PHE A 87 4.68 -3.72 -3.05
N PHE A 88 4.61 -3.33 -1.78
CA PHE A 88 5.30 -2.15 -1.25
C PHE A 88 6.81 -2.23 -1.36
N TYR A 89 7.38 -3.36 -0.96
CA TYR A 89 8.81 -3.59 -1.09
C TYR A 89 9.25 -3.43 -2.54
N LYS A 90 8.50 -4.02 -3.48
CA LYS A 90 8.78 -3.82 -4.91
C LYS A 90 8.68 -2.36 -5.31
N LEU A 91 7.61 -1.67 -4.91
CA LEU A 91 7.38 -0.28 -5.29
C LEU A 91 8.51 0.66 -4.82
N ILE A 92 8.99 0.46 -3.59
CA ILE A 92 10.08 1.25 -3.01
C ILE A 92 11.41 0.95 -3.72
N ASN A 93 11.71 -0.32 -3.98
CA ASN A 93 13.00 -0.74 -4.54
C ASN A 93 13.09 -0.65 -6.07
N SER A 94 12.00 -0.87 -6.80
CA SER A 94 11.96 -0.74 -8.26
C SER A 94 11.79 0.71 -8.69
N GLY A 95 11.16 1.54 -7.86
CA GLY A 95 10.85 2.93 -8.18
C GLY A 95 9.72 3.12 -9.19
N GLU A 96 9.03 2.05 -9.59
CA GLU A 96 7.97 2.07 -10.60
C GLU A 96 6.66 1.40 -10.12
N PRO A 97 5.49 1.97 -10.47
CA PRO A 97 5.31 3.25 -11.16
C PRO A 97 5.52 4.46 -10.23
N LYS A 98 6.22 5.48 -10.73
CA LYS A 98 6.59 6.69 -9.95
C LYS A 98 5.40 7.34 -9.24
N LEU A 99 4.26 7.43 -9.92
CA LEU A 99 3.03 8.01 -9.36
C LEU A 99 2.59 7.31 -8.06
N LEU A 100 2.67 5.97 -8.01
CA LEU A 100 2.31 5.25 -6.79
C LEU A 100 3.38 5.44 -5.72
N ARG A 101 4.65 5.41 -6.10
CA ARG A 101 5.75 5.63 -5.15
C ARG A 101 5.63 7.02 -4.50
N ASP A 102 5.36 8.06 -5.27
CA ASP A 102 5.27 9.43 -4.77
C ASP A 102 4.09 9.58 -3.81
N LEU A 103 2.96 8.86 -4.02
CA LEU A 103 1.85 8.80 -3.05
C LEU A 103 2.23 8.21 -1.68
N PHE A 104 3.30 7.42 -1.61
CA PHE A 104 3.76 6.76 -0.38
C PHE A 104 4.99 7.41 0.24
N ILE A 105 5.84 8.06 -0.57
CA ILE A 105 7.05 8.75 -0.12
C ILE A 105 6.76 10.19 0.29
N ASP A 106 5.87 10.90 -0.43
CA ASP A 106 5.42 12.21 0.01
C ASP A 106 4.52 12.03 1.23
N GLU A 107 5.16 12.08 2.40
CA GLU A 107 4.54 12.15 3.70
C GLU A 107 3.74 13.45 3.81
N SER A 108 2.60 13.55 3.13
CA SER A 108 1.68 14.63 3.39
C SER A 108 1.30 14.55 4.88
N PRO A 109 1.43 15.63 5.65
CA PRO A 109 1.13 15.64 7.08
C PRO A 109 -0.33 15.25 7.37
N ASP A 110 -1.19 15.32 6.35
CA ASP A 110 -2.60 14.91 6.42
C ASP A 110 -2.79 13.40 6.52
N ILE A 111 -1.90 12.58 5.95
CA ILE A 111 -1.96 11.12 6.14
C ILE A 111 -1.62 10.76 7.60
N ARG A 112 -0.68 11.45 8.24
CA ARG A 112 -0.38 11.30 9.68
C ARG A 112 -1.55 11.76 10.57
N ARG A 113 -2.35 12.73 10.11
CA ARG A 113 -3.57 13.18 10.81
C ARG A 113 -4.79 12.31 10.54
N SER A 114 -4.72 11.39 9.57
CA SER A 114 -5.86 10.54 9.18
C SER A 114 -6.35 9.61 10.30
N ASP A 115 -5.52 9.32 11.31
CA ASP A 115 -5.97 8.61 12.52
C ASP A 115 -7.09 9.39 13.26
N ARG A 116 -7.12 10.72 13.16
CA ARG A 116 -8.19 11.57 13.72
C ARG A 116 -9.43 11.64 12.84
N LEU A 117 -9.33 11.29 11.56
CA LEU A 117 -10.42 11.22 10.59
C LEU A 117 -10.66 9.76 10.14
N ALA A 118 -10.39 8.81 11.04
CA ALA A 118 -10.50 7.38 10.80
C ALA A 118 -11.97 6.95 10.69
N THR A 119 -12.60 7.27 9.57
CA THR A 119 -13.86 6.63 9.19
C THR A 119 -13.58 5.15 8.90
N LYS A 120 -14.58 4.28 9.12
CA LYS A 120 -14.47 2.84 8.78
C LYS A 120 -14.03 2.63 7.32
N TYR A 121 -14.40 3.55 6.42
CA TYR A 121 -14.02 3.54 5.01
C TYR A 121 -12.53 3.83 4.80
N ASN A 122 -11.98 4.82 5.51
CA ASN A 122 -10.59 5.22 5.34
C ASN A 122 -9.61 4.17 5.90
N ASN A 123 -10.00 3.48 6.98
CA ASN A 123 -9.21 2.39 7.57
C ASN A 123 -9.03 1.19 6.64
N ASN A 124 -9.94 0.98 5.69
CA ASN A 124 -9.85 -0.10 4.70
C ASN A 124 -9.26 0.39 3.36
N SER A 125 -8.91 1.68 3.26
CA SER A 125 -8.27 2.18 2.05
C SER A 125 -6.91 1.51 1.88
N PHE A 126 -6.55 1.27 0.62
CA PHE A 126 -5.27 0.68 0.26
C PHE A 126 -4.11 1.48 0.86
N THR A 127 -4.14 2.80 0.69
CA THR A 127 -3.06 3.70 1.12
C THR A 127 -2.82 3.62 2.63
N VAL A 128 -3.88 3.75 3.43
CA VAL A 128 -3.77 3.72 4.90
C VAL A 128 -3.35 2.34 5.39
N THR A 129 -3.97 1.28 4.88
CA THR A 129 -3.67 -0.10 5.30
C THR A 129 -2.22 -0.44 5.03
N ALA A 130 -1.72 -0.05 3.86
CA ALA A 130 -0.41 -0.43 3.44
C ALA A 130 0.71 0.38 4.13
N ILE A 131 0.49 1.68 4.37
CA ILE A 131 1.40 2.49 5.18
C ILE A 131 1.48 1.97 6.61
N ARG A 132 0.33 1.65 7.23
CA ARG A 132 0.29 1.05 8.58
C ARG A 132 1.04 -0.28 8.61
N LEU A 133 0.71 -1.18 7.69
CA LEU A 133 1.39 -2.46 7.58
C LEU A 133 2.91 -2.29 7.42
N TRP A 134 3.34 -1.38 6.55
CA TRP A 134 4.76 -1.11 6.32
C TRP A 134 5.47 -0.57 7.56
N ARG A 135 4.79 0.31 8.32
CA ARG A 135 5.30 0.86 9.58
C ARG A 135 5.40 -0.19 10.70
N ASP A 136 4.47 -1.13 10.72
CA ASP A 136 4.42 -2.19 11.74
C ASP A 136 5.44 -3.32 11.47
N LEU A 137 6.08 -3.34 10.29
CA LEU A 137 7.15 -4.29 10.00
C LEU A 137 8.44 -3.92 10.77
N PRO A 138 9.13 -4.88 11.37
CA PRO A 138 10.41 -4.61 11.99
C PRO A 138 11.49 -4.22 10.95
N ALA A 139 12.41 -3.35 11.39
CA ALA A 139 13.38 -2.72 10.51
C ALA A 139 14.31 -3.71 9.79
N ASP A 140 14.57 -4.88 10.40
CA ASP A 140 15.39 -5.93 9.82
C ASP A 140 14.72 -6.62 8.61
N ILE A 141 13.39 -6.57 8.53
CA ILE A 141 12.60 -7.04 7.39
C ILE A 141 12.57 -5.97 6.32
N ILE A 142 12.28 -4.72 6.71
CA ILE A 142 12.21 -3.58 5.79
C ILE A 142 13.53 -3.39 5.04
N ASN A 143 14.66 -3.50 5.75
CA ASN A 143 16.00 -3.33 5.21
C ASN A 143 16.58 -4.61 4.57
N ALA A 144 15.74 -5.60 4.23
CA ALA A 144 16.20 -6.79 3.51
C ALA A 144 16.87 -6.38 2.19
N LEU A 145 17.98 -7.05 1.84
CA LEU A 145 18.77 -6.73 0.64
C LEU A 145 18.11 -7.22 -0.65
N SER A 146 17.24 -8.22 -0.56
CA SER A 146 16.57 -8.82 -1.71
C SER A 146 15.10 -9.05 -1.44
N LEU A 147 14.29 -9.07 -2.50
CA LEU A 147 12.88 -9.41 -2.42
C LEU A 147 12.65 -10.82 -1.86
N GLU A 148 13.56 -11.75 -2.13
CA GLU A 148 13.45 -13.12 -1.63
C GLU A 148 13.64 -13.17 -0.11
N THR A 149 14.69 -12.51 0.40
CA THR A 149 14.94 -12.37 1.83
C THR A 149 13.78 -11.65 2.53
N PHE A 150 13.26 -10.58 1.90
CA PHE A 150 12.07 -9.87 2.40
C PHE A 150 10.87 -10.81 2.53
N LYS A 151 10.57 -11.59 1.49
CA LYS A 151 9.43 -12.51 1.48
C LYS A 151 9.51 -13.54 2.61
N ILE A 152 10.67 -14.15 2.82
CA ILE A 152 10.85 -15.16 3.87
C ILE A 152 10.59 -14.53 5.23
N LYS A 153 11.27 -13.41 5.53
CA LYS A 153 11.12 -12.72 6.81
C LYS A 153 9.71 -12.19 7.06
N ALA A 154 9.10 -11.56 6.05
CA ALA A 154 7.74 -11.02 6.16
C ALA A 154 6.72 -12.14 6.38
N PHE A 155 6.92 -13.30 5.75
CA PHE A 155 6.07 -14.47 5.96
C PHE A 155 6.19 -15.00 7.41
N GLU A 156 7.40 -15.15 7.92
CA GLU A 156 7.65 -15.59 9.30
C GLU A 156 7.05 -14.64 10.34
N PHE A 157 7.23 -13.33 10.13
CA PHE A 157 6.65 -12.30 10.99
C PHE A 157 5.12 -12.35 11.03
N LEU A 158 4.47 -12.43 9.86
CA LEU A 158 3.01 -12.52 9.79
C LEU A 158 2.48 -13.82 10.39
N LYS A 159 3.21 -14.92 10.27
CA LYS A 159 2.88 -16.18 10.93
C LYS A 159 2.96 -16.04 12.46
N HIS A 160 3.99 -15.38 12.99
CA HIS A 160 4.13 -15.14 14.43
C HIS A 160 2.96 -14.29 14.98
N LEU A 161 2.61 -13.21 14.27
CA LEU A 161 1.47 -12.35 14.64
C LEU A 161 0.12 -13.08 14.62
N GLU A 162 -0.04 -14.15 13.83
CA GLU A 162 -1.25 -14.96 13.85
C GLU A 162 -1.32 -15.87 15.08
N LEU A 163 -0.17 -16.43 15.47
CA LEU A 163 -0.09 -17.32 16.63
C LEU A 163 -0.41 -16.55 17.92
N GLU A 164 0.12 -15.33 18.08
CA GLU A 164 -0.17 -14.46 19.23
C GLU A 164 -1.67 -14.15 19.38
N LYS A 165 -2.38 -13.98 18.25
CA LYS A 165 -3.81 -13.68 18.24
C LYS A 165 -4.70 -14.88 18.55
N GLN A 166 -4.18 -16.09 18.45
CA GLN A 166 -4.92 -17.31 18.79
C GLN A 166 -4.77 -17.67 20.27
N THR A 167 -3.76 -17.11 20.95
CA THR A 167 -3.48 -17.35 22.38
C THR A 167 -4.15 -16.38 23.35
N CYS A 168 -4.85 -15.35 22.86
CA CYS A 168 -5.58 -14.36 23.65
C CYS A 168 -7.08 -14.43 23.36
#